data_AF-A0A5P1V194-F1
#
_entry.id   AF-A0A5P1V194-F1
#
_cell.length_a   1.000
_cell.length_b   1.000
_cell.length_c   1.000
_cell.angle_alpha   90.00
_cell.angle_beta   90.00
_cell.angle_gamma   90.00
#
_symmetry.space_group_name_H-M   'P 1'
#
loop_
_entity.id
_entity.type
_entity.pdbx_description
1 polymer ?
#
loop_
_entity_poly.entity_id
_entity_poly.type
_entity_poly.pdbx_seq_one_letter_code
_entity_poly.pdbx_strand_id
1 'polypeptide(L)'
;MSRPNLKERLIEIELAIKNQDLDRALKLYEEINLNWEDYKNSINQENLQAILNLVNFLEKLLKEKQAELIETQKFLNLKKAYTKF
;
A
#
# COMPACT_ATOMS: atom_id res chain seq x y z
N MET A 1 -20.18 -13.19 -11.12
CA MET A 1 -19.38 -12.06 -10.58
C MET A 1 -17.97 -12.25 -11.10
N SER A 2 -17.49 -11.37 -12.00
CA SER A 2 -16.11 -11.47 -12.51
C SER A 2 -15.14 -11.29 -11.34
N ARG A 3 -14.17 -12.19 -11.23
CA ARG A 3 -13.08 -12.01 -10.26
C ARG A 3 -12.34 -10.72 -10.65
N PRO A 4 -12.16 -9.76 -9.73
CA PRO A 4 -11.46 -8.51 -10.03
C PRO A 4 -10.02 -8.81 -10.45
N ASN A 5 -9.52 -8.10 -11.45
CA ASN A 5 -8.17 -8.31 -11.97
C ASN A 5 -7.12 -7.74 -11.00
N LEU A 6 -5.89 -8.24 -11.05
CA LEU A 6 -4.78 -7.77 -10.18
C LEU A 6 -4.61 -6.24 -10.23
N LYS A 7 -4.77 -5.65 -11.42
CA LYS A 7 -4.70 -4.20 -11.61
C LYS A 7 -5.77 -3.45 -10.80
N GLU A 8 -7.00 -3.95 -10.77
CA GLU A 8 -8.09 -3.32 -10.02
C GLU A 8 -7.82 -3.41 -8.52
N ARG A 9 -7.34 -4.58 -8.04
CA ARG A 9 -6.95 -4.76 -6.63
C ARG A 9 -5.81 -3.83 -6.22
N LEU A 10 -4.82 -3.61 -7.08
CA LEU A 10 -3.74 -2.66 -6.82
C LEU A 10 -4.23 -1.21 -6.76
N ILE A 11 -5.21 -0.83 -7.59
CA ILE A 11 -5.85 0.49 -7.53
C ILE A 11 -6.66 0.64 -6.23
N GLU A 12 -7.36 -0.41 -5.78
CA GLU A 12 -8.06 -0.41 -4.49
C GLU A 12 -7.08 -0.21 -3.32
N ILE A 13 -5.90 -0.83 -3.37
CA ILE A 13 -4.84 -0.62 -2.39
C ILE A 13 -4.34 0.84 -2.43
N GLU A 14 -4.13 1.41 -3.62
CA GLU A 14 -3.71 2.81 -3.77
C GLU A 14 -4.73 3.77 -3.14
N LEU A 15 -6.02 3.55 -3.41
CA LEU A 15 -7.10 4.34 -2.85
C LEU A 15 -7.18 4.18 -1.33
N ALA A 16 -7.03 2.96 -0.81
CA ALA A 16 -7.03 2.70 0.63
C ALA A 16 -5.88 3.44 1.34
N ILE A 17 -4.66 3.40 0.79
CA ILE A 17 -3.51 4.10 1.39
C ILE A 17 -3.70 5.63 1.29
N LYS A 18 -4.22 6.15 0.17
CA LYS A 18 -4.54 7.59 0.04
C LYS A 18 -5.57 8.05 1.08
N ASN A 19 -6.54 7.21 1.40
CA ASN A 19 -7.56 7.47 2.42
C ASN A 19 -7.08 7.20 3.86
N GLN A 20 -5.80 6.89 4.06
CA GLN A 20 -5.20 6.50 5.35
C GLN A 20 -5.84 5.24 5.97
N ASP A 21 -6.56 4.45 5.18
CA ASP A 21 -7.17 3.19 5.59
C ASP A 21 -6.19 2.03 5.36
N LEU A 22 -5.19 1.95 6.23
CA LEU A 22 -4.11 0.97 6.13
C LEU A 22 -4.59 -0.47 6.40
N ASP A 23 -5.59 -0.65 7.28
CA ASP A 23 -6.20 -1.94 7.55
C ASP A 23 -6.84 -2.54 6.29
N ARG A 24 -7.58 -1.72 5.53
CA ARG A 24 -8.17 -2.15 4.26
C ARG A 24 -7.10 -2.44 3.21
N ALA A 25 -6.05 -1.62 3.12
CA ALA A 25 -4.94 -1.87 2.21
C ALA A 25 -4.24 -3.21 2.51
N LEU A 26 -4.06 -3.53 3.79
CA LEU A 26 -3.41 -4.76 4.24
C LEU A 26 -4.27 -6.00 3.92
N LYS A 27 -5.58 -5.95 4.19
CA LYS A 27 -6.51 -7.03 3.81
C LYS A 27 -6.50 -7.30 2.30
N LEU A 28 -6.51 -6.25 1.49
CA LEU A 28 -6.45 -6.38 0.04
C LEU A 28 -5.12 -7.00 -0.42
N TYR A 29 -4.01 -6.64 0.22
CA TYR A 29 -2.72 -7.26 -0.06
C TYR A 29 -2.70 -8.75 0.31
N GLU A 30 -3.24 -9.12 1.47
CA GLU A 30 -3.37 -10.51 1.89
C GLU A 30 -4.25 -11.32 0.92
N GLU A 31 -5.37 -10.76 0.47
CA GLU A 31 -6.23 -11.37 -0.55
C GLU A 31 -5.50 -11.56 -1.89
N ILE A 32 -4.65 -10.61 -2.29
CA ILE A 32 -3.81 -10.74 -3.48
C ILE A 32 -2.80 -11.88 -3.30
N ASN A 33 -2.13 -11.93 -2.15
CA ASN A 33 -1.10 -12.92 -1.86
C ASN A 33 -1.67 -14.34 -1.82
N LEU A 34 -2.86 -14.51 -1.20
CA LEU A 34 -3.56 -15.80 -1.14
C LEU A 34 -3.96 -16.32 -2.53
N ASN A 35 -4.30 -15.42 -3.46
CA ASN A 35 -4.73 -15.77 -4.82
C ASN A 35 -3.67 -15.46 -5.88
N TRP A 36 -2.39 -15.36 -5.48
CA TRP A 36 -1.31 -14.91 -6.36
C TRP A 36 -1.15 -15.77 -7.60
N GLU A 37 -1.33 -17.08 -7.48
CA GLU A 37 -1.23 -18.01 -8.61
C GLU A 37 -2.29 -17.76 -9.69
N ASP A 38 -3.53 -17.46 -9.28
CA ASP A 38 -4.62 -17.11 -10.20
C ASP A 38 -4.32 -15.80 -10.94
N TYR A 39 -3.77 -14.82 -10.24
CA TYR A 39 -3.37 -13.54 -10.85
C TYR A 39 -2.19 -13.73 -11.81
N LYS A 40 -1.18 -14.51 -11.43
CA LYS A 40 0.00 -14.78 -12.28
C LYS A 40 -0.39 -15.38 -13.62
N ASN A 41 -1.36 -16.30 -13.63
CA ASN A 41 -1.87 -16.94 -14.85
C ASN A 41 -2.77 -16.01 -15.69
N SER A 42 -3.30 -14.95 -15.09
CA SER A 42 -4.20 -13.98 -15.74
C SER A 42 -3.51 -12.70 -16.20
N ILE A 43 -2.21 -12.52 -15.92
CA ILE A 43 -1.44 -11.34 -16.33
C ILE A 43 -1.06 -11.45 -17.81
N ASN A 44 -1.63 -10.56 -18.63
CA ASN A 44 -1.15 -10.32 -19.98
C ASN A 44 0.13 -9.46 -19.96
N GLN A 45 1.11 -9.79 -20.81
CA GLN A 45 2.40 -9.07 -20.92
C GLN A 45 2.23 -7.56 -21.14
N GLU A 46 1.23 -7.14 -21.91
CA GLU A 46 0.93 -5.73 -22.17
C GLU A 46 0.55 -4.94 -20.90
N ASN A 47 -0.06 -5.61 -19.92
CA ASN A 47 -0.49 -5.00 -18.65
C ASN A 47 0.57 -5.09 -17.55
N LEU A 48 1.63 -5.88 -17.77
CA LEU A 48 2.66 -6.16 -16.77
C LEU A 48 3.44 -4.89 -16.42
N GLN A 49 3.77 -4.06 -17.41
CA GLN A 49 4.45 -2.78 -17.18
C GLN A 49 3.60 -1.81 -16.35
N ALA A 50 2.28 -1.76 -16.62
CA ALA A 50 1.36 -0.90 -15.88
C ALA A 50 1.20 -1.35 -14.43
N ILE A 51 1.13 -2.67 -14.20
CA ILE A 51 1.11 -3.28 -12.87
C ILE A 51 2.42 -2.99 -12.12
N LEU A 52 3.57 -3.14 -12.79
CA LEU A 52 4.87 -2.84 -12.19
C LEU A 52 4.99 -1.38 -11.76
N ASN A 53 4.53 -0.45 -12.61
CA ASN A 53 4.51 0.97 -12.30
C ASN A 53 3.61 1.29 -11.09
N LEU A 54 2.45 0.63 -10.99
CA LEU A 54 1.55 0.77 -9.84
C LEU A 54 2.19 0.27 -8.54
N VAL A 55 2.84 -0.90 -8.58
CA VAL A 55 3.56 -1.44 -7.41
C VAL A 55 4.68 -0.50 -6.97
N ASN A 56 5.49 0.00 -7.90
CA ASN A 56 6.56 0.96 -7.60
C ASN A 56 5.99 2.26 -7.00
N PHE A 57 4.85 2.74 -7.49
CA PHE A 57 4.18 3.92 -6.96
C PHE A 57 3.69 3.68 -5.53
N LEU A 58 3.05 2.53 -5.28
CA LEU A 58 2.60 2.13 -3.94
C LEU A 58 3.76 2.03 -2.96
N GLU A 59 4.88 1.43 -3.37
CA GLU A 59 6.08 1.34 -2.54
C GLU A 59 6.63 2.73 -2.17
N LYS A 60 6.68 3.64 -3.14
CA LYS A 60 7.11 5.03 -2.89
C LYS A 60 6.19 5.72 -1.90
N LEU A 61 4.87 5.60 -2.09
CA LEU A 61 3.87 6.24 -1.25
C LEU A 61 3.91 5.71 0.19
N LEU A 62 4.13 4.40 0.36
CA LEU A 62 4.33 3.80 1.69
C LEU A 62 5.61 4.28 2.36
N LYS A 63 6.72 4.42 1.62
CA LYS A 63 7.98 4.97 2.17
C LYS A 63 7.82 6.42 2.63
N GLU A 64 7.10 7.25 1.86
CA GLU A 64 6.79 8.63 2.24
C GLU A 64 5.94 8.64 3.54
N LYS A 65 4.88 7.83 3.61
CA LYS A 65 4.05 7.71 4.82
C LYS A 65 4.82 7.21 6.05
N GLN A 66 5.74 6.26 5.84
CA GLN A 66 6.60 5.76 6.90
C GLN A 66 7.56 6.85 7.42
N ALA A 67 8.12 7.67 6.53
CA ALA A 67 8.98 8.79 6.92
C ALA A 67 8.21 9.84 7.75
N GLU A 68 6.99 10.20 7.32
CA GLU A 68 6.08 11.09 8.06
C GLU A 68 5.78 10.56 9.47
N LEU A 69 5.49 9.25 9.59
CA LEU A 69 5.22 8.61 10.87
C LEU A 69 6.45 8.64 11.80
N ILE A 70 7.64 8.35 11.29
CA ILE A 70 8.89 8.39 12.05
C ILE A 70 9.18 9.81 12.53
N GLU A 71 8.97 10.81 11.68
CA GLU A 71 9.17 12.22 12.02
C GLU A 71 8.18 12.67 13.12
N THR A 72 6.91 12.29 12.98
CA THR A 72 5.87 12.53 13.99
C THR A 72 6.22 11.87 15.33
N GLN A 73 6.74 10.63 15.30
CA GLN A 73 7.18 9.91 16.50
C GLN A 73 8.35 10.62 17.19
N LYS A 74 9.34 11.11 16.42
CA LYS A 74 10.47 11.89 16.94
C LYS A 74 9.98 13.18 17.59
N PHE A 75 9.06 13.90 16.95
CA PHE A 75 8.48 15.11 17.48
C PHE A 75 7.68 14.88 18.78
N LEU A 76 6.89 13.80 18.84
CA LEU A 76 6.17 13.39 20.05
C LEU A 76 7.13 13.05 21.20
N ASN A 77 8.22 12.35 20.92
CA ASN A 77 9.24 12.01 21.92
C ASN A 77 9.96 13.27 22.43
N LEU A 78 10.28 14.22 21.56
CA LEU A 78 10.84 15.52 21.96
C LEU A 78 9.85 16.29 22.83
N LYS A 79 8.57 16.39 22.43
CA LYS A 79 7.53 17.04 23.25
C LYS A 79 7.42 16.43 24.65
N LYS A 80 7.40 15.10 24.75
CA LYS A 80 7.38 14.39 26.05
C LYS A 80 8.61 14.67 26.91
N ALA A 81 9.78 14.89 26.31
CA ALA A 81 10.98 15.26 27.03
C ALA A 81 10.90 16.69 27.58
N TYR A 82 10.29 17.62 26.83
CA TYR A 82 10.11 19.02 27.26
C TYR A 82 8.95 19.22 28.26
N THR A 83 7.92 18.36 28.28
CA THR A 83 6.81 18.46 29.27
C THR A 83 7.12 17.83 30.63
N LYS A 84 8.29 17.20 30.77
CA LYS A 84 8.79 16.66 32.06
C LYS A 84 9.62 17.67 32.85
N PHE A 85 9.80 18.89 32.33
CA PHE A 85 10.29 20.07 33.05
C PHE A 85 9.12 20.99 33.36
#